data_AF-C7QGM3-F1
#
_entry.id   AF-C7QGM3-F1
#
_cell.length_a   1.000
_cell.length_b   1.000
_cell.length_c   1.000
_cell.angle_alpha   90.00
_cell.angle_beta   90.00
_cell.angle_gamma   90.00
#
_symmetry.space_group_name_H-M   'P 1'
#
loop_
_entity.id
_entity.type
_entity.pdbx_description
1 polymer ?
#
loop_
_entity_poly.entity_id
_entity_poly.type
_entity_poly.pdbx_seq_one_letter_code
_entity_poly.pdbx_strand_id
1 'polypeptide(L)'
;MGWMSKLFGSEEEIGPEEAHRRAAEADKGSKAPAKKTAAKRAASSEHEHADRPAAKKAVPAPRAAAHSHEPARTASPTHPTVSRATGKTLEHDQMLTVHILTHVPEHSPREDDPHYHLFEQAKARLKRQGMWKCIIDDDLCDGDPELHHTHVEFSQINQVDEKKIMQALGLHFETDEDFQKWAESPGNLEVLCANHHRAHYGIHVIPGPLWEALRFHKTGTGPAAEFIPADKLDDRDKDDDDDKPAVRTAAKKTAK
;
A
#
# COMPACT_ATOMS: atom_id res chain seq x y z
N MET A 1 -10.21 18.23 -63.85
CA MET A 1 -10.09 19.46 -63.03
C MET A 1 -11.16 19.38 -61.94
N GLY A 2 -10.77 19.29 -60.68
CA GLY A 2 -11.70 19.22 -59.55
C GLY A 2 -11.41 18.06 -58.61
N TRP A 3 -11.39 18.38 -57.31
CA TRP A 3 -11.37 17.48 -56.14
C TRP A 3 -10.03 17.22 -55.42
N MET A 4 -9.21 18.24 -55.16
CA MET A 4 -8.06 18.13 -54.21
C MET A 4 -7.73 19.42 -53.42
N SER A 5 -8.71 20.23 -53.02
CA SER A 5 -8.40 21.52 -52.35
C SER A 5 -9.24 21.86 -51.11
N LYS A 6 -9.60 20.86 -50.28
CA LYS A 6 -10.32 21.09 -49.00
C LYS A 6 -9.68 20.41 -47.79
N LEU A 7 -8.35 20.35 -47.72
CA LEU A 7 -7.62 19.72 -46.59
C LEU A 7 -6.72 20.66 -45.78
N PHE A 8 -6.72 21.96 -46.07
CA PHE A 8 -6.00 22.93 -45.23
C PHE A 8 -6.98 24.00 -44.79
N GLY A 9 -7.61 23.74 -43.64
CA GLY A 9 -8.29 24.77 -42.86
C GLY A 9 -7.24 25.76 -42.37
N SER A 10 -7.34 26.99 -42.85
CA SER A 10 -6.71 28.16 -42.26
C SER A 10 -7.67 28.72 -41.22
N GLU A 11 -7.32 28.59 -39.94
CA GLU A 11 -7.60 29.53 -38.86
C GLU A 11 -6.90 28.98 -37.60
N GLU A 12 -6.07 29.82 -36.98
CA GLU A 12 -5.34 29.55 -35.74
C GLU A 12 -6.31 29.20 -34.61
N GLU A 13 -6.58 27.92 -34.42
CA GLU A 13 -7.19 27.42 -33.21
C GLU A 13 -6.11 27.36 -32.12
N ILE A 14 -5.98 28.48 -31.40
CA ILE A 14 -5.15 28.58 -30.21
C ILE A 14 -5.63 27.51 -29.23
N GLY A 15 -4.86 26.43 -29.11
CA GLY A 15 -5.19 25.31 -28.24
C GLY A 15 -5.35 25.77 -26.78
N PRO A 16 -6.14 25.04 -25.97
CA PRO A 16 -6.45 25.42 -24.59
C PRO A 16 -5.20 25.65 -23.73
N GLU A 17 -4.08 25.05 -24.09
CA GLU A 17 -2.77 25.22 -23.43
C GLU A 17 -2.21 26.65 -23.57
N GLU A 18 -2.38 27.29 -24.72
CA GLU A 18 -1.85 28.64 -24.98
C GLU A 18 -2.78 29.73 -24.41
N ALA A 19 -4.08 29.45 -24.29
CA ALA A 19 -5.02 30.28 -23.54
C ALA A 19 -4.69 30.29 -22.03
N HIS A 20 -4.34 29.15 -21.45
CA HIS A 20 -3.89 29.07 -20.05
C HIS A 20 -2.57 29.79 -19.81
N ARG A 21 -1.61 29.72 -20.75
CA ARG A 21 -0.34 30.44 -20.65
C ARG A 21 -0.53 31.97 -20.68
N ARG A 22 -1.41 32.48 -21.55
CA ARG A 22 -1.72 33.93 -21.63
C ARG A 22 -2.46 34.44 -20.38
N ALA A 23 -3.32 33.64 -19.78
CA ALA A 23 -4.00 34.02 -18.52
C ALA A 23 -3.02 34.14 -17.34
N ALA A 24 -1.99 33.29 -17.27
CA ALA A 24 -0.98 33.33 -16.22
C ALA A 24 0.01 34.51 -16.34
N GLU A 25 0.19 35.06 -17.54
CA GLU A 25 1.07 36.22 -17.75
C GLU A 25 0.39 37.56 -17.45
N ALA A 26 -0.95 37.64 -17.54
CA ALA A 26 -1.71 38.85 -17.24
C ALA A 26 -1.78 39.20 -15.73
N ASP A 27 -1.60 38.22 -14.84
CA ASP A 27 -1.73 38.40 -13.38
C ASP A 27 -0.46 38.93 -12.69
N LYS A 28 0.66 39.08 -13.43
CA LYS A 28 1.93 39.58 -12.87
C LYS A 28 2.02 41.12 -12.80
N GLY A 29 0.98 41.84 -13.21
CA GLY A 29 1.01 43.30 -13.39
C GLY A 29 0.68 44.18 -12.18
N SER A 30 0.19 43.65 -11.06
CA SER A 30 -0.27 44.49 -9.95
C SER A 30 0.06 43.95 -8.55
N LYS A 31 1.31 44.12 -8.11
CA LYS A 31 1.63 44.11 -6.67
C LYS A 31 2.45 45.36 -6.32
N ALA A 32 1.77 46.30 -5.68
CA ALA A 32 2.35 47.44 -4.99
C ALA A 32 3.22 46.96 -3.80
N PRO A 33 4.26 47.72 -3.41
CA PRO A 33 5.18 47.31 -2.35
C PRO A 33 4.52 47.43 -0.96
N ALA A 34 4.28 46.29 -0.31
CA ALA A 34 3.83 46.24 1.07
C ALA A 34 4.98 46.58 2.04
N LYS A 35 4.66 47.46 3.00
CA LYS A 35 5.53 47.96 4.07
C LYS A 35 6.12 46.81 4.90
N LYS A 36 7.44 46.86 5.07
CA LYS A 36 8.20 46.08 6.07
C LYS A 36 7.77 46.50 7.48
N THR A 37 7.10 45.63 8.22
CA THR A 37 7.04 45.67 9.68
C THR A 37 7.99 44.61 10.22
N ALA A 38 9.05 45.07 10.89
CA ALA A 38 10.00 44.23 11.59
C ALA A 38 9.33 43.65 12.84
N ALA A 39 9.04 42.34 12.82
CA ALA A 39 8.66 41.59 14.00
C ALA A 39 9.89 40.85 14.56
N LYS A 40 10.16 41.20 15.80
CA LYS A 40 11.23 40.77 16.69
C LYS A 40 11.14 39.26 16.95
N ARG A 41 12.08 38.47 16.41
CA ARG A 41 12.27 37.06 16.79
C ARG A 41 12.86 37.00 18.20
N ALA A 42 12.09 36.44 19.12
CA ALA A 42 12.51 36.08 20.46
C ALA A 42 12.85 34.58 20.51
N ALA A 43 13.89 34.28 21.28
CA ALA A 43 14.18 33.04 21.99
C ALA A 43 14.33 31.75 21.16
N SER A 44 15.60 31.45 20.88
CA SER A 44 16.15 30.10 20.83
C SER A 44 15.80 29.31 22.09
N SER A 45 15.13 28.16 21.96
CA SER A 45 15.12 27.13 23.00
C SER A 45 16.28 26.17 22.74
N GLU A 46 17.29 26.25 23.60
CA GLU A 46 18.31 25.21 23.74
C GLU A 46 17.63 23.92 24.21
N HIS A 47 17.67 22.88 23.37
CA HIS A 47 17.37 21.53 23.83
C HIS A 47 18.67 20.92 24.37
N GLU A 48 18.77 20.90 25.71
CA GLU A 48 19.76 20.11 26.44
C GLU A 48 19.64 18.63 26.04
N HIS A 49 20.69 18.11 25.39
CA HIS A 49 20.92 16.68 25.26
C HIS A 49 21.41 16.15 26.61
N ALA A 50 20.52 15.58 27.40
CA ALA A 50 20.87 14.83 28.60
C ALA A 50 21.51 13.48 28.22
N ASP A 51 22.75 13.30 28.66
CA ASP A 51 23.52 12.06 28.71
C ASP A 51 22.69 10.89 29.25
N ARG A 52 22.50 9.83 28.44
CA ARG A 52 22.07 8.51 28.94
C ARG A 52 23.31 7.68 29.27
N PRO A 53 23.51 7.27 30.55
CA PRO A 53 24.57 6.32 30.88
C PRO A 53 24.23 4.91 30.37
N ALA A 54 25.25 4.29 29.78
CA ALA A 54 25.26 2.90 29.38
C ALA A 54 25.17 1.97 30.61
N ALA A 55 24.16 1.11 30.66
CA ALA A 55 24.06 0.02 31.63
C ALA A 55 23.87 -1.31 30.92
N LYS A 56 24.98 -2.05 30.87
CA LYS A 56 25.09 -3.47 30.54
C LYS A 56 24.27 -4.30 31.54
N LYS A 57 23.57 -5.33 31.06
CA LYS A 57 23.41 -6.61 31.77
C LYS A 57 22.99 -7.68 30.76
N ALA A 58 23.94 -8.56 30.46
CA ALA A 58 23.69 -9.81 29.74
C ALA A 58 22.95 -10.77 30.66
N VAL A 59 21.83 -11.33 30.18
CA VAL A 59 21.12 -12.43 30.84
C VAL A 59 21.56 -13.73 30.16
N PRO A 60 22.02 -14.76 30.90
CA PRO A 60 22.40 -16.03 30.32
C PRO A 60 21.17 -16.84 29.89
N ALA A 61 21.22 -17.40 28.68
CA ALA A 61 20.21 -18.29 28.14
C ALA A 61 20.18 -19.64 28.89
N PRO A 62 18.98 -20.20 29.16
CA PRO A 62 18.87 -21.56 29.68
C PRO A 62 19.22 -22.60 28.59
N ARG A 63 20.05 -23.55 29.02
CA ARG A 63 20.63 -24.65 28.27
C ARG A 63 19.56 -25.70 27.94
N ALA A 64 19.39 -26.01 26.66
CA ALA A 64 18.47 -27.04 26.18
C ALA A 64 18.84 -28.43 26.71
N ALA A 65 17.86 -29.14 27.28
CA ALA A 65 17.95 -30.57 27.57
C ALA A 65 17.49 -31.35 26.33
N ALA A 66 18.39 -32.18 25.80
CA ALA A 66 18.13 -33.10 24.73
C ALA A 66 17.36 -34.32 25.27
N HIS A 67 16.12 -34.51 24.79
CA HIS A 67 15.42 -35.78 24.88
C HIS A 67 15.28 -36.34 23.46
N SER A 68 16.19 -37.25 23.13
CA SER A 68 16.13 -38.13 21.97
C SER A 68 15.13 -39.25 22.26
N HIS A 69 13.97 -39.20 21.60
CA HIS A 69 13.08 -40.35 21.42
C HIS A 69 13.06 -40.71 19.94
N GLU A 70 13.56 -41.91 19.63
CA GLU A 70 13.36 -42.56 18.33
C GLU A 70 11.87 -42.93 18.14
N PRO A 71 11.31 -42.74 16.94
CA PRO A 71 9.92 -43.08 16.66
C PRO A 71 9.77 -44.56 16.26
N ALA A 72 8.78 -45.22 16.85
CA ALA A 72 8.26 -46.48 16.36
C ALA A 72 7.60 -46.27 14.98
N ARG A 73 8.12 -46.97 13.97
CA ARG A 73 7.53 -47.05 12.63
C ARG A 73 6.19 -47.79 12.69
N THR A 74 5.09 -47.07 12.53
CA THR A 74 3.77 -47.64 12.25
C THR A 74 3.20 -47.07 10.96
N ALA A 75 2.89 -48.00 10.05
CA ALA A 75 1.95 -47.95 8.92
C ALA A 75 1.96 -46.72 7.98
N SER A 76 2.25 -47.01 6.71
CA SER A 76 2.09 -46.13 5.56
C SER A 76 0.74 -45.38 5.58
N PRO A 77 0.74 -44.04 5.53
CA PRO A 77 -0.49 -43.29 5.37
C PRO A 77 -0.97 -43.48 3.93
N THR A 78 -2.19 -43.99 3.78
CA THR A 78 -2.97 -43.83 2.56
C THR A 78 -3.03 -42.35 2.21
N HIS A 79 -2.47 -41.98 1.06
CA HIS A 79 -2.44 -40.61 0.57
C HIS A 79 -3.86 -40.01 0.61
N PRO A 80 -4.07 -38.86 1.28
CA PRO A 80 -5.33 -38.15 1.17
C PRO A 80 -5.53 -37.76 -0.29
N THR A 81 -6.72 -38.05 -0.81
CA THR A 81 -7.20 -37.54 -2.09
C THR A 81 -7.15 -36.02 -2.07
N VAL A 82 -6.12 -35.47 -2.72
CA VAL A 82 -5.98 -34.02 -2.94
C VAL A 82 -7.19 -33.57 -3.74
N SER A 83 -8.14 -32.92 -3.07
CA SER A 83 -9.24 -32.24 -3.75
C SER A 83 -8.63 -31.14 -4.61
N ARG A 84 -8.75 -31.31 -5.93
CA ARG A 84 -7.99 -30.58 -6.95
C ARG A 84 -8.49 -29.14 -7.18
N ALA A 85 -9.34 -28.61 -6.31
CA ALA A 85 -10.01 -27.33 -6.57
C ALA A 85 -9.26 -26.09 -6.09
N THR A 86 -8.41 -26.16 -5.05
CA THR A 86 -7.71 -24.94 -4.55
C THR A 86 -6.27 -25.14 -4.09
N GLY A 87 -5.77 -26.37 -3.92
CA GLY A 87 -4.37 -26.63 -3.54
C GLY A 87 -3.95 -26.10 -2.15
N LYS A 88 -4.84 -25.39 -1.44
CA LYS A 88 -4.67 -25.04 -0.04
C LYS A 88 -5.05 -26.26 0.79
N THR A 89 -4.15 -26.72 1.63
CA THR A 89 -4.48 -27.68 2.68
C THR A 89 -4.72 -26.87 3.94
N LEU A 90 -5.75 -27.22 4.72
CA LEU A 90 -6.13 -26.47 5.94
C LEU A 90 -4.95 -26.31 6.91
N GLU A 91 -3.98 -27.22 6.85
CA GLU A 91 -2.73 -27.18 7.61
C GLU A 91 -1.85 -25.95 7.33
N HIS A 92 -2.08 -25.23 6.22
CA HIS A 92 -1.32 -24.03 5.86
C HIS A 92 -2.07 -22.71 6.08
N ASP A 93 -3.34 -22.77 6.48
CA ASP A 93 -4.07 -21.57 6.85
C ASP A 93 -3.74 -21.21 8.30
N GLN A 94 -3.23 -19.99 8.51
CA GLN A 94 -2.87 -19.50 9.83
C GLN A 94 -3.63 -18.22 10.12
N MET A 95 -4.44 -18.25 11.17
CA MET A 95 -5.09 -17.06 11.69
C MET A 95 -4.13 -16.28 12.59
N LEU A 96 -3.97 -14.99 12.30
CA LEU A 96 -3.12 -14.09 13.05
C LEU A 96 -3.95 -12.90 13.54
N THR A 97 -3.76 -12.53 14.81
CA THR A 97 -4.30 -11.29 15.36
C THR A 97 -3.19 -10.25 15.40
N VAL A 98 -3.42 -9.10 14.76
CA VAL A 98 -2.47 -7.98 14.75
C VAL A 98 -3.09 -6.78 15.44
N HIS A 99 -2.41 -6.23 16.44
CA HIS A 99 -2.76 -4.97 17.10
C HIS A 99 -1.77 -3.90 16.66
N ILE A 100 -2.24 -2.89 15.93
CA ILE A 100 -1.40 -1.81 15.41
C ILE A 100 -1.75 -0.52 16.16
N LEU A 101 -0.73 0.11 16.75
CA LEU A 101 -0.80 1.47 17.26
C LEU A 101 0.12 2.34 16.39
N THR A 102 -0.48 3.19 15.56
CA THR A 102 0.25 4.10 14.69
C THR A 102 0.41 5.46 15.36
N HIS A 103 1.64 5.95 15.43
CA HIS A 103 1.93 7.33 15.81
C HIS A 103 2.18 8.13 14.53
N VAL A 104 1.27 9.05 14.23
CA VAL A 104 1.43 9.96 13.09
C VAL A 104 2.12 11.23 13.59
N PRO A 105 3.26 11.65 13.02
CA PRO A 105 3.88 12.91 13.38
C PRO A 105 2.95 14.09 13.11
N GLU A 106 3.21 15.20 13.79
CA GLU A 106 2.61 16.47 13.41
C GLU A 106 2.97 16.79 11.94
N HIS A 107 1.96 17.10 11.15
CA HIS A 107 2.12 17.53 9.76
C HIS A 107 1.05 18.56 9.41
N SER A 108 1.34 19.46 8.47
CA SER A 108 0.34 20.39 7.96
C SER A 108 -0.76 19.63 7.19
N PRO A 109 -1.97 20.19 7.09
CA PRO A 109 -2.98 19.71 6.14
C PRO A 109 -2.36 19.53 4.75
N ARG A 110 -2.75 18.49 4.05
CA ARG A 110 -2.15 18.16 2.75
C ARG A 110 -2.41 19.25 1.72
N GLU A 111 -3.53 19.96 1.82
CA GLU A 111 -3.88 21.08 0.95
C GLU A 111 -2.89 22.25 1.05
N ASP A 112 -2.15 22.35 2.16
CA ASP A 112 -1.13 23.38 2.37
C ASP A 112 0.28 22.92 1.95
N ASP A 113 0.45 21.66 1.53
CA ASP A 113 1.74 21.17 1.04
C ASP A 113 2.08 21.83 -0.31
N PRO A 114 3.23 22.53 -0.42
CA PRO A 114 3.66 23.13 -1.67
C PRO A 114 3.77 22.13 -2.82
N HIS A 115 3.95 20.83 -2.54
CA HIS A 115 4.14 19.77 -3.53
C HIS A 115 2.85 19.01 -3.90
N TYR A 116 1.71 19.26 -3.24
CA TYR A 116 0.45 18.57 -3.51
C TYR A 116 -0.01 18.65 -4.98
N HIS A 117 0.36 19.74 -5.66
CA HIS A 117 0.09 19.90 -7.09
C HIS A 117 0.71 18.79 -7.96
N LEU A 118 1.82 18.16 -7.52
CA LEU A 118 2.47 17.06 -8.23
C LEU A 118 1.64 15.77 -8.17
N PHE A 119 1.00 15.51 -7.03
CA PHE A 119 0.09 14.38 -6.87
C PHE A 119 -1.11 14.50 -7.83
N GLU A 120 -1.75 15.67 -7.88
CA GLU A 120 -2.87 15.91 -8.78
C GLU A 120 -2.43 15.90 -10.26
N GLN A 121 -1.23 16.38 -10.59
CA GLN A 121 -0.65 16.24 -11.93
C GLN A 121 -0.41 14.77 -12.30
N ALA A 122 0.12 13.96 -11.39
CA ALA A 122 0.34 12.53 -11.58
C ALA A 122 -0.99 11.80 -11.83
N LYS A 123 -2.00 12.04 -10.99
CA LYS A 123 -3.36 11.54 -11.15
C LYS A 123 -3.98 11.92 -12.49
N ALA A 124 -3.92 13.19 -12.86
CA ALA A 124 -4.44 13.68 -14.14
C ALA A 124 -3.74 13.02 -15.33
N ARG A 125 -2.41 12.82 -15.24
CA ARG A 125 -1.63 12.12 -16.26
C ARG A 125 -2.04 10.66 -16.39
N LEU A 126 -2.15 9.94 -15.28
CA LEU A 126 -2.58 8.53 -15.25
C LEU A 126 -3.97 8.35 -15.89
N LYS A 127 -4.91 9.27 -15.58
CA LYS A 127 -6.23 9.31 -16.24
C LYS A 127 -6.14 9.52 -17.75
N ARG A 128 -5.37 10.51 -18.20
CA ARG A 128 -5.19 10.77 -19.64
C ARG A 128 -4.55 9.60 -20.38
N GLN A 129 -3.67 8.85 -19.72
CA GLN A 129 -2.98 7.70 -20.29
C GLN A 129 -3.80 6.40 -20.23
N GLY A 130 -5.03 6.42 -19.69
CA GLY A 130 -5.83 5.21 -19.50
C GLY A 130 -5.26 4.25 -18.45
N MET A 131 -4.35 4.72 -17.61
CA MET A 131 -3.72 3.96 -16.52
C MET A 131 -4.38 4.23 -15.16
N TRP A 132 -5.52 4.92 -15.13
CA TRP A 132 -6.33 5.10 -13.92
C TRP A 132 -7.15 3.85 -13.61
N LYS A 133 -6.45 2.75 -13.33
CA LYS A 133 -6.96 1.46 -12.92
C LYS A 133 -6.03 0.86 -11.87
N CYS A 134 -6.53 -0.05 -11.04
CA CYS A 134 -5.71 -0.70 -10.04
C CYS A 134 -4.50 -1.39 -10.70
N ILE A 135 -3.31 -1.19 -10.15
CA ILE A 135 -2.07 -1.79 -10.66
C ILE A 135 -2.01 -3.31 -10.43
N ILE A 136 -2.79 -3.83 -9.47
CA ILE A 136 -2.88 -5.27 -9.21
C ILE A 136 -3.63 -5.99 -10.35
N ASP A 137 -4.70 -5.37 -10.86
CA ASP A 137 -5.44 -5.80 -12.07
C ASP A 137 -5.82 -7.30 -12.06
N ASP A 138 -6.33 -7.79 -10.92
CA ASP A 138 -6.71 -9.19 -10.69
C ASP A 138 -8.23 -9.37 -10.44
N ASP A 139 -8.63 -10.59 -10.09
CA ASP A 139 -10.00 -10.98 -9.75
C ASP A 139 -10.46 -10.54 -8.34
N LEU A 140 -9.58 -9.93 -7.55
CA LEU A 140 -9.88 -9.39 -6.23
C LEU A 140 -10.15 -7.88 -6.27
N CYS A 141 -9.96 -7.23 -7.42
CA CYS A 141 -10.21 -5.82 -7.60
C CYS A 141 -11.70 -5.46 -7.41
N ASP A 142 -11.96 -4.48 -6.53
CA ASP A 142 -13.28 -3.90 -6.32
C ASP A 142 -13.17 -2.43 -5.87
N GLY A 143 -14.20 -1.65 -6.23
CA GLY A 143 -14.30 -0.21 -5.97
C GLY A 143 -13.51 0.71 -6.91
N ASP A 144 -13.64 2.01 -6.68
CA ASP A 144 -13.03 3.05 -7.52
C ASP A 144 -11.49 3.09 -7.37
N PRO A 145 -10.74 3.46 -8.44
CA PRO A 145 -9.31 3.67 -8.36
C PRO A 145 -8.94 4.93 -7.57
N GLU A 146 -7.89 4.83 -6.77
CA GLU A 146 -7.36 5.82 -5.85
C GLU A 146 -5.83 5.86 -6.00
N LEU A 147 -5.23 7.02 -5.73
CA LEU A 147 -3.78 7.19 -5.81
C LEU A 147 -3.20 7.07 -4.39
N HIS A 148 -2.23 6.18 -4.24
CA HIS A 148 -1.64 5.74 -2.97
C HIS A 148 -0.14 6.04 -2.95
N HIS A 149 0.43 6.32 -1.77
CA HIS A 149 1.86 6.55 -1.58
C HIS A 149 2.62 5.24 -1.27
N THR A 150 3.35 4.69 -2.24
CA THR A 150 3.88 3.31 -2.18
C THR A 150 4.97 3.08 -1.13
N HIS A 151 5.90 4.01 -0.95
CA HIS A 151 7.09 3.82 -0.11
C HIS A 151 7.07 4.65 1.16
N VAL A 152 6.61 5.90 1.06
CA VAL A 152 6.51 6.83 2.18
C VAL A 152 5.17 7.53 2.12
N GLU A 153 4.31 7.26 3.10
CA GLU A 153 3.06 7.97 3.30
C GLU A 153 3.31 9.46 3.54
N PHE A 154 2.49 10.33 2.95
CA PHE A 154 2.55 11.77 3.23
C PHE A 154 2.52 12.07 4.74
N SER A 155 1.65 11.36 5.47
CA SER A 155 1.50 11.54 6.92
C SER A 155 2.73 11.18 7.74
N GLN A 156 3.69 10.45 7.17
CA GLN A 156 4.90 9.96 7.85
C GLN A 156 6.16 10.69 7.37
N ILE A 157 6.06 11.57 6.38
CA ILE A 157 7.20 12.14 5.68
C ILE A 157 8.21 12.83 6.61
N ASN A 158 7.71 13.51 7.65
CA ASN A 158 8.52 14.23 8.65
C ASN A 158 9.32 13.31 9.60
N GLN A 159 9.08 12.00 9.60
CA GLN A 159 9.78 11.02 10.45
C GLN A 159 10.67 10.06 9.66
N VAL A 160 10.69 10.15 8.34
CA VAL A 160 11.50 9.29 7.48
C VAL A 160 12.91 9.87 7.32
N ASP A 161 13.92 9.01 7.36
CA ASP A 161 15.31 9.34 7.07
C ASP A 161 15.54 9.18 5.56
N GLU A 162 15.63 10.32 4.86
CA GLU A 162 15.71 10.39 3.40
C GLU A 162 16.95 9.66 2.84
N LYS A 163 18.04 9.59 3.61
CA LYS A 163 19.27 8.90 3.20
C LYS A 163 19.09 7.38 3.18
N LYS A 164 18.28 6.83 4.09
CA LYS A 164 17.95 5.40 4.08
C LYS A 164 17.05 5.06 2.89
N ILE A 165 16.12 5.94 2.54
CA ILE A 165 15.29 5.79 1.33
C ILE A 165 16.18 5.81 0.09
N MET A 166 17.09 6.79 -0.03
CA MET A 166 18.07 6.85 -1.11
C MET A 166 18.85 5.54 -1.27
N GLN A 167 19.38 5.00 -0.17
CA GLN A 167 20.14 3.76 -0.20
C GLN A 167 19.27 2.55 -0.58
N ALA A 168 18.08 2.42 0.01
CA ALA A 168 17.21 1.26 -0.20
C ALA A 168 16.63 1.21 -1.63
N LEU A 169 16.33 2.37 -2.21
CA LEU A 169 15.68 2.49 -3.52
C LEU A 169 16.64 2.88 -4.66
N GLY A 170 17.93 3.12 -4.36
CA GLY A 170 18.90 3.60 -5.35
C GLY A 170 18.61 5.02 -5.85
N LEU A 171 17.95 5.84 -5.03
CA LEU A 171 17.58 7.22 -5.33
C LEU A 171 18.65 8.21 -4.85
N HIS A 172 18.60 9.43 -5.38
CA HIS A 172 19.57 10.48 -5.06
C HIS A 172 18.82 11.80 -4.88
N PHE A 173 18.82 12.34 -3.65
CA PHE A 173 18.29 13.65 -3.30
C PHE A 173 19.45 14.56 -2.90
N GLU A 174 19.48 15.80 -3.39
CA GLU A 174 20.50 16.77 -2.98
C GLU A 174 20.08 17.52 -1.72
N THR A 175 18.77 17.68 -1.53
CA THR A 175 18.14 18.42 -0.44
C THR A 175 16.91 17.69 0.10
N ASP A 176 16.46 18.06 1.30
CA ASP A 176 15.17 17.62 1.86
C ASP A 176 14.00 18.00 0.95
N GLU A 177 14.05 19.18 0.33
CA GLU A 177 13.04 19.61 -0.63
C GLU A 177 12.93 18.68 -1.84
N ASP A 178 14.05 18.10 -2.32
CA ASP A 178 14.01 17.11 -3.40
C ASP A 178 13.33 15.81 -2.97
N PHE A 179 13.51 15.42 -1.70
CA PHE A 179 12.84 14.26 -1.11
C PHE A 179 11.34 14.52 -0.95
N GLN A 180 10.95 15.67 -0.39
CA GLN A 180 9.54 16.08 -0.25
C GLN A 180 8.83 16.11 -1.60
N LYS A 181 9.49 16.69 -2.60
CA LYS A 181 9.02 16.70 -3.98
C LYS A 181 8.86 15.29 -4.56
N TRP A 182 9.84 14.41 -4.33
CA TRP A 182 9.78 13.03 -4.79
C TRP A 182 8.62 12.25 -4.14
N ALA A 183 8.37 12.48 -2.85
CA ALA A 183 7.33 11.77 -2.11
C ALA A 183 5.92 12.03 -2.69
N GLU A 184 5.66 13.22 -3.22
CA GLU A 184 4.40 13.56 -3.92
C GLU A 184 4.46 13.35 -5.45
N SER A 185 5.54 12.75 -5.95
CA SER A 185 5.77 12.51 -7.39
C SER A 185 5.49 11.05 -7.79
N PRO A 186 5.30 10.74 -9.10
CA PRO A 186 5.01 9.39 -9.58
C PRO A 186 5.96 8.27 -9.14
N GLY A 187 7.18 8.57 -8.70
CA GLY A 187 8.11 7.57 -8.19
C GLY A 187 7.72 6.97 -6.83
N ASN A 188 6.80 7.61 -6.10
CA ASN A 188 6.26 7.14 -4.84
C ASN A 188 4.73 6.94 -4.91
N LEU A 189 4.14 6.92 -6.12
CA LEU A 189 2.68 6.87 -6.28
C LEU A 189 2.27 5.66 -7.13
N GLU A 190 1.24 4.95 -6.67
CA GLU A 190 0.61 3.87 -7.43
C GLU A 190 -0.92 3.96 -7.37
N VAL A 191 -1.59 3.43 -8.38
CA VAL A 191 -3.06 3.41 -8.43
C VAL A 191 -3.56 2.09 -7.85
N LEU A 192 -4.39 2.15 -6.81
CA LEU A 192 -5.04 1.00 -6.18
C LEU A 192 -6.55 1.18 -6.25
N CYS A 193 -7.33 0.11 -6.40
CA CYS A 193 -8.78 0.19 -6.17
C CYS A 193 -9.06 0.26 -4.67
N ALA A 194 -10.26 0.69 -4.28
CA ALA A 194 -10.64 0.78 -2.87
C ALA A 194 -10.38 -0.52 -2.08
N ASN A 195 -10.59 -1.70 -2.71
CA ASN A 195 -10.34 -2.99 -2.06
C ASN A 195 -8.85 -3.24 -1.76
N HIS A 196 -7.98 -3.02 -2.75
CA HIS A 196 -6.52 -3.16 -2.62
C HIS A 196 -5.84 -1.99 -1.88
N HIS A 197 -6.55 -0.89 -1.68
CA HIS A 197 -6.03 0.24 -0.92
C HIS A 197 -6.36 0.10 0.57
N ARG A 198 -7.64 -0.01 0.93
CA ARG A 198 -8.12 0.18 2.31
C ARG A 198 -9.05 -0.90 2.87
N ALA A 199 -9.44 -1.90 2.07
CA ALA A 199 -10.37 -2.94 2.52
C ALA A 199 -9.67 -4.30 2.69
N HIS A 200 -10.35 -5.41 2.43
CA HIS A 200 -9.94 -6.76 2.82
C HIS A 200 -8.57 -7.19 2.29
N TYR A 201 -8.21 -6.71 1.09
CA TYR A 201 -6.93 -7.00 0.46
C TYR A 201 -6.03 -5.77 0.43
N GLY A 202 -6.27 -4.82 1.35
CA GLY A 202 -5.70 -3.48 1.33
C GLY A 202 -4.26 -3.40 1.86
N ILE A 203 -3.42 -2.60 1.21
CA ILE A 203 -2.06 -2.30 1.69
C ILE A 203 -2.04 -1.71 3.10
N HIS A 204 -3.05 -0.94 3.49
CA HIS A 204 -3.12 -0.36 4.83
C HIS A 204 -3.56 -1.33 5.94
N VAL A 205 -3.99 -2.54 5.60
CA VAL A 205 -4.45 -3.54 6.59
C VAL A 205 -3.65 -4.84 6.57
N ILE A 206 -3.03 -5.18 5.43
CA ILE A 206 -2.18 -6.37 5.30
C ILE A 206 -0.73 -6.02 5.66
N PRO A 207 -0.06 -6.78 6.55
CA PRO A 207 1.36 -6.58 6.84
C PRO A 207 2.23 -6.63 5.58
N GLY A 208 3.24 -5.77 5.49
CA GLY A 208 4.10 -5.59 4.31
C GLY A 208 4.54 -6.88 3.60
N PRO A 209 5.11 -7.89 4.31
CA PRO A 209 5.53 -9.14 3.66
C PRO A 209 4.40 -9.92 2.97
N LEU A 210 3.18 -9.85 3.50
CA LEU A 210 2.01 -10.49 2.92
C LEU A 210 1.43 -9.65 1.77
N TRP A 211 1.48 -8.32 1.91
CA TRP A 211 1.09 -7.39 0.85
C TRP A 211 1.96 -7.56 -0.41
N GLU A 212 3.28 -7.68 -0.26
CA GLU A 212 4.17 -7.87 -1.41
C GLU A 212 3.84 -9.14 -2.21
N ALA A 213 3.42 -10.22 -1.54
CA ALA A 213 2.95 -11.42 -2.24
C ALA A 213 1.64 -11.18 -3.00
N LEU A 214 0.73 -10.40 -2.42
CA LEU A 214 -0.54 -10.03 -3.04
C LEU A 214 -0.33 -9.14 -4.28
N ARG A 215 0.70 -8.28 -4.30
CA ARG A 215 1.00 -7.44 -5.48
C ARG A 215 1.26 -8.24 -6.76
N PHE A 216 1.69 -9.49 -6.61
CA PHE A 216 1.95 -10.42 -7.71
C PHE A 216 0.97 -11.59 -7.69
N HIS A 217 -0.24 -11.36 -7.16
CA HIS A 217 -1.30 -12.35 -7.10
C HIS A 217 -1.59 -12.94 -8.48
N LYS A 218 -1.83 -14.24 -8.49
CA LYS A 218 -2.19 -14.98 -9.69
C LYS A 218 -3.71 -15.14 -9.72
N THR A 219 -4.34 -14.58 -10.75
CA THR A 219 -5.78 -14.71 -11.00
C THR A 219 -6.25 -16.17 -10.91
N GLY A 220 -7.41 -16.39 -10.30
CA GLY A 220 -7.99 -17.73 -10.12
C GLY A 220 -7.30 -18.55 -9.02
N THR A 221 -6.46 -17.92 -8.20
CA THR A 221 -5.95 -18.51 -6.96
C THR A 221 -6.48 -17.73 -5.76
N GLY A 222 -6.60 -18.37 -4.59
CA GLY A 222 -6.96 -17.64 -3.38
C GLY A 222 -5.87 -16.63 -2.99
N PRO A 223 -6.21 -15.53 -2.29
CA PRO A 223 -5.23 -14.56 -1.85
C PRO A 223 -4.19 -15.18 -0.91
N ALA A 224 -3.00 -14.57 -0.86
CA ALA A 224 -1.94 -14.96 0.08
C ALA A 224 -2.29 -14.59 1.53
N ALA A 225 -3.05 -13.50 1.71
CA ALA A 225 -3.60 -13.07 2.98
C ALA A 225 -4.84 -12.20 2.74
N GLU A 226 -5.72 -12.15 3.73
CA GLU A 226 -6.89 -11.29 3.74
C GLU A 226 -7.12 -10.73 5.15
N PHE A 227 -7.63 -9.51 5.22
CA PHE A 227 -8.04 -8.90 6.47
C PHE A 227 -9.50 -9.28 6.76
N ILE A 228 -9.68 -9.97 7.89
CA ILE A 228 -10.98 -10.40 8.38
C ILE A 228 -11.36 -9.51 9.57
N PRO A 229 -12.41 -8.67 9.45
CA PRO A 229 -12.95 -7.90 10.56
C PRO A 229 -13.37 -8.79 11.74
N ALA A 230 -13.25 -8.27 12.96
CA ALA A 230 -13.53 -9.04 14.17
C ALA A 230 -14.98 -9.57 14.22
N ASP A 231 -15.95 -8.82 13.69
CA ASP A 231 -17.36 -9.22 13.61
C ASP A 231 -17.63 -10.33 12.60
N LYS A 232 -16.65 -10.66 11.75
CA LYS A 232 -16.72 -11.74 10.75
C LYS A 232 -15.98 -13.01 11.16
N LEU A 233 -15.28 -12.97 12.30
CA LEU A 233 -14.51 -14.11 12.77
C LEU A 233 -15.44 -15.28 13.18
N ASP A 234 -16.54 -14.99 13.88
CA ASP A 234 -17.47 -15.99 14.42
C ASP A 234 -18.37 -16.65 13.35
N ASP A 235 -18.40 -16.10 12.14
CA ASP A 235 -19.20 -16.66 11.04
C ASP A 235 -18.47 -17.79 10.32
N ARG A 236 -17.13 -17.82 10.37
CA ARG A 236 -16.33 -18.86 9.70
C ARG A 236 -16.53 -20.26 10.29
N ASP A 237 -16.65 -20.35 11.61
CA ASP A 237 -16.83 -21.64 12.29
C ASP A 237 -18.16 -22.32 11.91
N LYS A 238 -19.12 -21.59 11.33
CA LYS A 238 -20.43 -22.12 10.95
C LYS A 238 -20.43 -22.78 9.56
N ASP A 239 -19.63 -22.27 8.64
CA ASP A 239 -19.64 -22.73 7.24
C ASP A 239 -18.79 -24.00 7.03
N ASP A 240 -17.79 -24.24 7.89
CA ASP A 240 -16.93 -25.43 7.81
C ASP A 240 -17.62 -26.73 8.25
N ASP A 241 -18.77 -26.66 8.93
CA ASP A 241 -19.52 -27.85 9.36
C ASP A 241 -20.44 -28.42 8.26
N ASP A 242 -20.85 -27.62 7.28
CA ASP A 242 -21.77 -28.03 6.22
C ASP A 242 -21.08 -28.82 5.09
N ASP A 243 -19.76 -28.72 4.95
CA ASP A 243 -18.97 -29.48 3.97
C ASP A 243 -18.37 -30.76 4.55
N LYS A 244 -18.76 -31.16 5.78
CA LYS A 244 -18.51 -32.52 6.26
C LYS A 244 -19.19 -33.49 5.30
N PRO A 245 -18.44 -34.36 4.58
CA PRO A 245 -19.04 -35.34 3.70
C PRO A 245 -19.99 -36.17 4.55
N ALA A 246 -21.29 -36.09 4.24
CA ALA A 246 -22.33 -36.81 4.97
C ALA A 246 -21.84 -38.23 5.18
N VAL A 247 -21.57 -38.60 6.44
CA VAL A 247 -21.10 -39.92 6.80
C VAL A 247 -22.24 -40.86 6.43
N ARG A 248 -22.18 -41.39 5.20
CA ARG A 248 -23.05 -42.46 4.74
C ARG A 248 -22.69 -43.65 5.60
N THR A 249 -23.40 -43.80 6.71
CA THR A 249 -23.43 -45.02 7.50
C THR A 249 -23.94 -46.10 6.57
N ALA A 250 -23.00 -46.87 6.00
CA ALA A 250 -23.32 -48.06 5.23
C ALA A 250 -24.02 -49.02 6.19
N ALA A 251 -25.35 -49.05 6.12
CA ALA A 251 -26.16 -50.03 6.82
C ALA A 251 -25.69 -51.42 6.39
N LYS A 252 -25.02 -52.11 7.31
CA LYS A 252 -24.57 -53.48 7.15
C LYS A 252 -25.82 -54.36 7.02
N LYS A 253 -26.26 -54.64 5.78
CA LYS A 253 -27.29 -55.66 5.53
C LYS A 253 -26.74 -57.01 5.96
N THR A 254 -27.14 -57.48 7.12
CA THR A 254 -26.99 -58.87 7.52
C THR A 254 -27.97 -59.70 6.68
N ALA A 255 -27.41 -60.49 5.76
CA ALA A 255 -28.15 -61.55 5.10
C ALA A 255 -28.49 -62.64 6.12
N LYS A 256 -29.72 -63.14 6.03
CA LYS A 256 -30.31 -64.16 6.90
C LYS A 256 -30.23 -65.52 6.21
#